data_AF-A0A520BK60-F1
#
_entry.id   AF-A0A520BK60-F1
#
_cell.length_a   1.000
_cell.length_b   1.000
_cell.length_c   1.000
_cell.angle_alpha   90.00
_cell.angle_beta   90.00
_cell.angle_gamma   90.00
#
_symmetry.space_group_name_H-M   'P 1'
#
loop_
_entity.id
_entity.type
_entity.pdbx_description
1 polymer ?
#
loop_
_entity_poly.entity_id
_entity_poly.type
_entity_poly.pdbx_seq_one_letter_code
_entity_poly.pdbx_strand_id
1 'polypeptide(L)'
;FVLCVILAVNLLYQNLHHFLTLPAIYWAAIITVVVAAALYYGLLPKSFLKFNLRNTGWLKAFVIGFVWACCANVLPLIMLKIETGIDYHDSVLWTWLFVKNWMFCTVNAIIFDIKDYPTDANKHLRTFVVRYGLRKTIFSILIPLLLVGLISLGVFASYKDFGLPQVLCNIFPFLLTIYVAYSMHRRKNILYYLMVIDGLILIKALCGILGMQFVH
;
A
#
# COMPACT_ATOMS: atom_id res chain seq x y z
N PHE A 1 -6.00 13.06 -16.49
CA PHE A 1 -6.02 13.99 -15.34
C PHE A 1 -7.32 14.80 -15.31
N VAL A 2 -7.60 15.63 -16.33
CA VAL A 2 -8.83 16.46 -16.40
C VAL A 2 -10.12 15.65 -16.20
N LEU A 3 -10.25 14.50 -16.88
CA LEU A 3 -11.41 13.61 -16.74
C LEU A 3 -11.59 13.08 -15.30
N CYS A 4 -10.48 12.74 -14.62
CA CYS A 4 -10.53 12.30 -13.22
C CYS A 4 -10.97 13.44 -12.28
N VAL A 5 -10.52 14.67 -12.55
CA VAL A 5 -10.93 15.85 -11.78
C VAL A 5 -12.42 16.13 -11.97
N ILE A 6 -12.93 16.05 -13.21
CA ILE A 6 -14.35 16.24 -13.51
C ILE A 6 -15.20 15.19 -12.80
N LEU A 7 -14.81 13.91 -12.86
CA LEU A 7 -15.51 12.83 -12.17
C LEU A 7 -15.51 13.03 -10.65
N ALA A 8 -14.36 13.41 -10.07
CA ALA A 8 -14.26 13.67 -8.63
C ALA A 8 -15.14 14.85 -8.19
N VAL A 9 -15.16 15.95 -8.96
CA VAL A 9 -16.00 17.12 -8.66
C VAL A 9 -17.48 16.78 -8.77
N ASN A 10 -17.88 16.04 -9.80
CA ASN A 10 -19.27 15.60 -9.99
C ASN A 10 -19.74 14.70 -8.84
N LEU A 11 -18.91 13.73 -8.45
CA LEU A 11 -19.17 12.82 -7.33
C LEU A 11 -19.34 13.57 -5.99
N LEU A 12 -18.51 14.60 -5.77
CA LEU A 12 -18.53 15.43 -4.56
C LEU A 12 -19.73 16.37 -4.53
N TYR A 13 -20.14 16.90 -5.69
CA TYR A 13 -21.34 17.72 -5.82
C TYR A 13 -22.62 16.92 -5.54
N GLN A 14 -22.70 15.69 -6.06
CA GLN A 14 -23.87 14.82 -5.84
C GLN A 14 -24.01 14.37 -4.38
N ASN A 15 -22.89 14.15 -3.68
CA ASN A 15 -22.88 13.61 -2.33
C ASN A 15 -22.51 14.64 -1.25
N LEU A 16 -22.64 15.92 -1.54
CA LEU A 16 -22.13 17.01 -0.70
C LEU A 16 -22.76 17.03 0.70
N HIS A 17 -24.06 16.70 0.79
CA HIS A 17 -24.76 16.60 2.06
C HIS A 17 -24.26 15.41 2.90
N HIS A 18 -24.09 14.23 2.28
CA HIS A 18 -23.58 13.03 2.96
C HIS A 18 -22.13 13.20 3.43
N PHE A 19 -21.32 13.91 2.64
CA PHE A 19 -19.94 14.25 2.97
C PHE A 19 -19.84 15.15 4.21
N LEU A 20 -20.71 16.15 4.35
CA LEU A 20 -20.73 17.05 5.51
C LEU A 20 -21.25 16.36 6.78
N THR A 21 -22.12 15.36 6.64
CA THR A 21 -22.65 14.58 7.77
C THR A 21 -21.76 13.41 8.20
N LEU A 22 -20.55 13.28 7.62
CA LEU A 22 -19.63 12.19 7.96
C LEU A 22 -19.23 12.22 9.45
N PRO A 23 -19.27 11.07 10.14
CA PRO A 23 -18.77 10.95 11.51
C PRO A 23 -17.30 11.40 11.65
N ALA A 24 -16.96 11.96 12.82
CA ALA A 24 -15.63 12.52 13.09
C ALA A 24 -14.47 11.54 12.88
N ILE A 25 -14.71 10.22 13.04
CA ILE A 25 -13.70 9.19 12.82
C ILE A 25 -13.22 9.12 11.36
N TYR A 26 -14.10 9.34 10.39
CA TYR A 26 -13.75 9.35 8.98
C TYR A 26 -12.95 10.60 8.60
N TRP A 27 -13.31 11.75 9.19
CA TRP A 27 -12.52 12.97 9.07
C TRP A 27 -11.11 12.81 9.66
N ALA A 28 -10.99 12.19 10.83
CA ALA A 28 -9.69 11.87 11.42
C ALA A 28 -8.86 10.95 10.50
N ALA A 29 -9.48 9.97 9.85
CA ALA A 29 -8.81 9.11 8.88
C ALA A 29 -8.31 9.90 7.65
N ILE A 30 -9.13 10.77 7.06
CA ILE A 30 -8.73 11.64 5.93
C ILE A 30 -7.56 12.54 6.33
N ILE A 31 -7.66 13.20 7.49
CA ILE A 31 -6.59 14.05 8.02
C ILE A 31 -5.30 13.25 8.19
N THR A 32 -5.38 12.03 8.72
CA THR A 32 -4.21 11.15 8.89
C THR A 32 -3.52 10.86 7.55
N VAL A 33 -4.28 10.59 6.49
CA VAL A 33 -3.74 10.37 5.14
C VAL A 33 -3.07 11.63 4.59
N VAL A 34 -3.73 12.78 4.71
CA VAL A 34 -3.21 14.07 4.23
C VAL A 34 -1.94 14.47 4.98
N VAL A 35 -1.93 14.31 6.31
CA VAL A 35 -0.76 14.58 7.15
C VAL A 35 0.39 13.65 6.79
N ALA A 36 0.14 12.35 6.60
CA ALA A 36 1.17 11.40 6.18
C ALA A 36 1.76 11.77 4.80
N ALA A 37 0.93 12.19 3.85
CA ALA A 37 1.38 12.66 2.54
C ALA A 37 2.17 13.98 2.64
N ALA A 38 1.72 14.94 3.45
CA ALA A 38 2.40 16.21 3.66
C ALA A 38 3.77 16.04 4.33
N LEU A 39 3.85 15.13 5.32
CA LEU A 39 5.09 14.74 5.98
C LEU A 39 6.08 14.08 5.00
N TYR A 40 5.58 13.26 4.07
CA TYR A 40 6.40 12.65 3.03
C TYR A 40 7.00 13.68 2.06
N TYR A 41 6.19 14.61 1.56
CA TYR A 41 6.66 15.65 0.65
C TYR A 41 7.49 16.75 1.33
N GLY A 42 7.53 16.76 2.67
CA GLY A 42 8.26 17.77 3.44
C GLY A 42 7.66 19.16 3.28
N LEU A 43 6.34 19.25 3.09
CA LEU A 43 5.59 20.51 2.93
C LEU A 43 5.49 21.31 4.25
N LEU A 44 5.85 20.69 5.38
CA LEU A 44 5.90 21.38 6.67
C LEU A 44 7.16 22.25 6.76
N PRO A 45 7.06 23.47 7.32
CA PRO A 45 8.20 24.36 7.49
C PRO A 45 9.31 23.67 8.29
N LYS A 46 10.56 23.75 7.80
CA LYS A 46 11.75 23.21 8.51
C LYS A 46 11.91 23.75 9.94
N SER A 47 11.22 24.85 10.28
CA SER A 47 11.18 25.45 11.62
C SER A 47 10.34 24.66 12.63
N PHE A 48 9.33 23.90 12.19
CA PHE A 48 8.41 23.19 13.11
C PHE A 48 8.84 21.73 13.33
N LEU A 49 9.37 21.07 12.30
CA LEU A 49 9.87 19.70 12.39
C LEU A 49 11.15 19.56 11.55
N LYS A 50 12.30 19.34 12.20
CA LYS A 50 13.56 18.96 11.52
C LYS A 50 13.51 17.54 10.91
N PHE A 51 12.43 16.80 11.14
CA PHE A 51 12.19 15.48 10.58
C PHE A 51 11.64 15.58 9.16
N ASN A 52 12.52 15.59 8.17
CA ASN A 52 12.10 15.39 6.78
C ASN A 52 12.05 13.89 6.49
N LEU A 53 10.84 13.31 6.45
CA LEU A 53 10.65 11.86 6.26
C LEU A 53 11.24 11.37 4.94
N ARG A 54 11.33 12.26 3.94
CA ARG A 54 12.01 12.02 2.66
C ARG A 54 13.49 11.67 2.82
N ASN A 55 14.17 12.25 3.80
CA ASN A 55 15.61 12.05 4.03
C ASN A 55 15.90 10.91 5.01
N THR A 56 14.93 10.49 5.82
CA THR A 56 15.02 9.26 6.62
C THR A 56 14.72 8.06 5.75
N GLY A 57 15.77 7.50 5.13
CA GLY A 57 15.64 6.45 4.10
C GLY A 57 15.00 5.13 4.56
N TRP A 58 14.75 4.94 5.86
CA TRP A 58 14.03 3.79 6.40
C TRP A 58 12.52 4.03 6.44
N LEU A 59 12.13 5.20 6.93
CA LEU A 59 10.74 5.55 7.18
C LEU A 59 10.00 5.88 5.88
N LYS A 60 10.72 6.30 4.83
CA LYS A 60 10.13 6.64 3.53
C LYS A 60 9.26 5.49 2.97
N ALA A 61 9.76 4.26 2.97
CA ALA A 61 9.05 3.13 2.39
C ALA A 61 7.77 2.77 3.17
N PHE A 62 7.83 2.84 4.50
CA PHE A 62 6.67 2.59 5.35
C PHE A 62 5.59 3.66 5.18
N VAL A 63 5.98 4.92 5.03
CA VAL A 63 5.04 6.05 4.85
C VAL A 63 4.39 5.98 3.47
N ILE A 64 5.16 5.70 2.41
CA ILE A 64 4.61 5.48 1.06
C ILE A 64 3.64 4.29 1.09
N GLY A 65 4.08 3.18 1.68
CA GLY A 65 3.23 2.00 1.85
C GLY A 65 1.94 2.31 2.61
N PHE A 66 2.01 3.15 3.66
CA PHE A 66 0.85 3.59 4.45
C PHE A 66 -0.12 4.42 3.62
N VAL A 67 0.37 5.45 2.93
CA VAL A 67 -0.47 6.29 2.06
C VAL A 67 -1.14 5.44 0.97
N TRP A 68 -0.41 4.53 0.33
CA TRP A 68 -0.98 3.62 -0.68
C TRP A 68 -2.05 2.69 -0.11
N ALA A 69 -1.83 2.13 1.08
CA ALA A 69 -2.81 1.26 1.74
C ALA A 69 -4.07 2.02 2.16
N CYS A 70 -3.91 3.26 2.64
CA CYS A 70 -5.03 4.14 2.92
C CYS A 70 -5.80 4.48 1.65
N CYS A 71 -5.11 4.82 0.55
CA CYS A 71 -5.77 5.09 -0.71
C CYS A 71 -6.52 3.88 -1.27
N ALA A 72 -6.00 2.67 -1.07
CA ALA A 72 -6.63 1.44 -1.58
C ALA A 72 -7.74 0.87 -0.68
N ASN A 73 -7.80 1.20 0.61
CA ASN A 73 -8.76 0.61 1.56
C ASN A 73 -9.63 1.64 2.27
N VAL A 74 -9.01 2.69 2.81
CA VAL A 74 -9.70 3.70 3.63
C VAL A 74 -10.55 4.60 2.73
N LEU A 75 -10.02 5.07 1.60
CA LEU A 75 -10.75 5.94 0.68
C LEU A 75 -12.00 5.26 0.07
N PRO A 76 -11.93 4.03 -0.49
CA PRO A 76 -13.12 3.35 -1.00
C PRO A 76 -14.17 3.10 0.09
N LEU A 77 -13.75 2.82 1.33
CA LEU A 77 -14.68 2.61 2.43
C LEU A 77 -15.40 3.91 2.83
N ILE A 78 -14.68 5.04 2.89
CA ILE A 78 -15.29 6.35 3.10
C ILE A 78 -16.28 6.64 1.97
N MET A 79 -15.91 6.36 0.72
CA MET A 79 -16.79 6.57 -0.43
C MET A 79 -18.05 5.72 -0.35
N LEU A 80 -17.92 4.44 0.00
CA LEU A 80 -19.05 3.54 0.19
C LEU A 80 -20.01 4.06 1.27
N LYS A 81 -19.48 4.55 2.39
CA LYS A 81 -20.29 5.16 3.46
C LYS A 81 -21.00 6.44 2.99
N ILE A 82 -20.34 7.26 2.17
CA ILE A 82 -20.93 8.48 1.59
C ILE A 82 -22.09 8.11 0.65
N GLU A 83 -21.92 7.12 -0.23
CA GLU A 83 -22.91 6.76 -1.25
C GLU A 83 -24.10 5.96 -0.69
N THR A 84 -23.83 5.01 0.20
CA THR A 84 -24.86 4.06 0.67
C THR A 84 -25.37 4.36 2.07
N GLY A 85 -24.66 5.19 2.84
CA GLY A 85 -24.99 5.46 4.24
C GLY A 85 -24.75 4.27 5.19
N ILE A 86 -24.26 3.13 4.70
CA ILE A 86 -24.09 1.91 5.49
C ILE A 86 -22.80 2.00 6.32
N ASP A 87 -22.93 1.80 7.65
CA ASP A 87 -21.77 1.63 8.53
C ASP A 87 -21.30 0.18 8.54
N TYR A 88 -20.03 -0.03 8.17
CA TYR A 88 -19.38 -1.32 8.34
C TYR A 88 -18.95 -1.50 9.81
N HIS A 89 -19.63 -2.39 10.52
CA HIS A 89 -19.45 -2.59 11.97
C HIS A 89 -18.25 -3.48 12.35
N ASP A 90 -17.66 -4.20 11.39
CA ASP A 90 -16.66 -5.23 11.67
C ASP A 90 -15.21 -4.66 11.68
N SER A 91 -14.91 -3.91 12.74
CA SER A 91 -13.67 -3.13 12.88
C SER A 91 -12.39 -3.97 12.88
N VAL A 92 -12.45 -5.20 13.40
CA VAL A 92 -11.30 -6.11 13.50
C VAL A 92 -10.87 -6.61 12.12
N LEU A 93 -11.83 -7.08 11.32
CA LEU A 93 -11.55 -7.63 9.99
C LEU A 93 -11.09 -6.54 9.02
N TRP A 94 -11.64 -5.34 9.14
CA TRP A 94 -11.18 -4.21 8.36
C TRP A 94 -9.75 -3.80 8.73
N THR A 95 -9.44 -3.71 10.03
CA THR A 95 -8.08 -3.41 10.50
C THR A 95 -7.09 -4.48 10.00
N TRP A 96 -7.49 -5.75 10.02
CA TRP A 96 -6.69 -6.84 9.49
C TRP A 96 -6.44 -6.72 7.97
N LEU A 97 -7.48 -6.45 7.19
CA LEU A 97 -7.37 -6.20 5.74
C LEU A 97 -6.45 -5.02 5.44
N PHE A 98 -6.59 -3.93 6.21
CA PHE A 98 -5.73 -2.76 6.11
C PHE A 98 -4.26 -3.12 6.37
N VAL A 99 -3.97 -3.81 7.47
CA VAL A 99 -2.60 -4.22 7.83
C VAL A 99 -1.98 -5.11 6.75
N LYS A 100 -2.73 -6.09 6.22
CA LYS A 100 -2.25 -6.94 5.11
C LYS A 100 -1.93 -6.12 3.86
N ASN A 101 -2.79 -5.17 3.50
CA ASN A 101 -2.56 -4.32 2.34
C ASN A 101 -1.41 -3.34 2.55
N TRP A 102 -1.26 -2.81 3.76
CA TRP A 102 -0.13 -1.98 4.17
C TRP A 102 1.21 -2.72 4.10
N MET A 103 1.28 -3.97 4.57
CA MET A 103 2.47 -4.80 4.44
C MET A 103 2.86 -4.99 2.97
N PHE A 104 1.90 -5.32 2.10
CA PHE A 104 2.15 -5.47 0.66
C PHE A 104 2.61 -4.17 0.00
N CYS A 105 1.94 -3.04 0.27
CA CYS A 105 2.33 -1.75 -0.28
C CYS A 105 3.72 -1.32 0.21
N THR A 106 4.06 -1.61 1.46
CA THR A 106 5.40 -1.36 2.03
C THR A 106 6.47 -2.20 1.33
N VAL A 107 6.21 -3.49 1.09
CA VAL A 107 7.11 -4.36 0.33
C VAL A 107 7.38 -3.78 -1.07
N ASN A 108 6.33 -3.36 -1.77
CA ASN A 108 6.50 -2.74 -3.09
C ASN A 108 7.30 -1.43 -3.00
N ALA A 109 7.05 -0.59 -2.00
CA ALA A 109 7.83 0.64 -1.78
C ALA A 109 9.32 0.34 -1.51
N ILE A 110 9.64 -0.69 -0.72
CA ILE A 110 11.03 -1.13 -0.48
C ILE A 110 11.67 -1.65 -1.78
N ILE A 111 10.92 -2.36 -2.61
CA ILE A 111 11.38 -2.86 -3.92
C ILE A 111 11.70 -1.67 -4.86
N PHE A 112 10.89 -0.60 -4.84
CA PHE A 112 11.20 0.64 -5.54
C PHE A 112 12.49 1.29 -5.03
N ASP A 113 12.68 1.36 -3.71
CA ASP A 113 13.91 1.89 -3.13
C ASP A 113 15.16 1.07 -3.50
N ILE A 114 15.01 -0.26 -3.68
CA ILE A 114 16.08 -1.14 -4.16
C ILE A 114 16.46 -0.81 -5.61
N LYS A 115 15.49 -0.52 -6.49
CA LYS A 115 15.76 -0.12 -7.87
C LYS A 115 16.60 1.16 -7.91
N ASP A 116 16.27 2.14 -7.08
CA ASP A 116 16.93 3.44 -7.05
C ASP A 116 18.26 3.45 -6.26
N TYR A 117 18.67 2.28 -5.74
CA TYR A 117 19.92 2.09 -5.01
C TYR A 117 21.18 2.70 -5.65
N PRO A 118 21.45 2.57 -6.97
CA PRO A 118 22.67 3.13 -7.57
C PRO A 118 22.72 4.66 -7.45
N THR A 119 21.56 5.30 -7.58
CA THR A 119 21.42 6.76 -7.53
C THR A 119 21.41 7.26 -6.08
N ASP A 120 20.79 6.51 -5.16
CA ASP A 120 20.73 6.84 -3.74
C ASP A 120 22.07 6.62 -3.02
N ALA A 121 22.85 5.60 -3.41
CA ALA A 121 24.19 5.35 -2.91
C ALA A 121 25.15 6.48 -3.29
N ASN A 122 25.07 6.98 -4.53
CA ASN A 122 25.87 8.13 -5.01
C ASN A 122 25.52 9.45 -4.29
N LYS A 123 24.32 9.55 -3.69
CA LYS A 123 23.86 10.72 -2.92
C LYS A 123 24.04 10.56 -1.40
N HIS A 124 24.70 9.48 -0.93
CA HIS A 124 24.88 9.16 0.49
C HIS A 124 23.58 9.12 1.32
N LEU A 125 22.45 8.75 0.71
CA LEU A 125 21.18 8.63 1.42
C LEU A 125 21.17 7.34 2.26
N ARG A 126 20.75 7.44 3.54
CA ARG A 126 20.70 6.31 4.48
C ARG A 126 19.46 5.43 4.27
N THR A 127 19.32 4.80 3.11
CA THR A 127 18.24 3.83 2.84
C THR A 127 18.60 2.42 3.35
N PHE A 128 17.60 1.54 3.51
CA PHE A 128 17.80 0.15 3.99
C PHE A 128 18.90 -0.58 3.21
N VAL A 129 18.88 -0.40 1.89
CA VAL A 129 19.76 -1.06 0.93
C VAL A 129 21.19 -0.55 1.04
N VAL A 130 21.38 0.74 1.32
CA VAL A 130 22.70 1.37 1.51
C VAL A 130 23.34 0.96 2.83
N ARG A 131 22.56 0.76 3.90
CA ARG A 131 23.13 0.42 5.23
C ARG A 131 23.39 -1.06 5.44
N TYR A 132 22.54 -1.95 4.93
CA TYR A 132 22.66 -3.40 5.12
C TYR A 132 23.07 -4.17 3.87
N GLY A 133 23.09 -3.51 2.71
CA GLY A 133 23.30 -4.15 1.42
C GLY A 133 22.02 -4.77 0.86
N LEU A 134 22.03 -4.95 -0.46
CA LEU A 134 20.93 -5.50 -1.25
C LEU A 134 20.47 -6.88 -0.75
N ARG A 135 21.43 -7.81 -0.54
CA ARG A 135 21.14 -9.20 -0.15
C ARG A 135 20.45 -9.26 1.22
N LYS A 136 20.96 -8.54 2.22
CA LYS A 136 20.40 -8.58 3.58
C LYS A 136 19.01 -7.93 3.64
N THR A 137 18.77 -6.89 2.86
CA THR A 137 17.44 -6.26 2.78
C THR A 137 16.39 -7.22 2.21
N ILE A 138 16.74 -7.95 1.14
CA ILE A 138 15.83 -8.93 0.53
C ILE A 138 15.54 -10.08 1.50
N PHE A 139 16.57 -10.72 2.06
CA PHE A 139 16.40 -11.93 2.86
C PHE A 139 15.98 -11.70 4.31
N SER A 140 16.37 -10.58 4.94
CA SER A 140 16.07 -10.32 6.36
C SER A 140 14.85 -9.43 6.58
N ILE A 141 14.37 -8.72 5.54
CA ILE A 141 13.24 -7.79 5.67
C ILE A 141 12.13 -8.16 4.69
N LEU A 142 12.45 -8.20 3.39
CA LEU A 142 11.44 -8.33 2.34
C LEU A 142 10.74 -9.70 2.37
N ILE A 143 11.51 -10.79 2.39
CA ILE A 143 10.97 -12.16 2.41
C ILE A 143 10.21 -12.44 3.72
N PRO A 144 10.74 -12.15 4.92
CA PRO A 144 9.98 -12.34 6.16
C PRO A 144 8.67 -11.55 6.19
N LEU A 145 8.67 -10.29 5.73
CA LEU A 145 7.47 -9.47 5.69
C LEU A 145 6.41 -10.04 4.73
N LEU A 146 6.84 -10.58 3.57
CA LEU A 146 5.95 -11.27 2.63
C LEU A 146 5.40 -12.58 3.20
N LEU A 147 6.21 -13.36 3.93
CA LEU A 147 5.78 -14.59 4.59
C LEU A 147 4.75 -14.30 5.69
N VAL A 148 4.97 -13.27 6.51
CA VAL A 148 3.98 -12.82 7.50
C VAL A 148 2.68 -12.40 6.81
N GLY A 149 2.78 -11.69 5.66
CA GLY A 149 1.61 -11.34 4.85
C GLY A 149 0.84 -12.56 4.31
N LEU A 150 1.54 -13.61 3.89
CA LEU A 150 0.93 -14.88 3.46
C LEU A 150 0.25 -15.63 4.61
N ILE A 151 0.90 -15.71 5.77
CA ILE A 151 0.31 -16.32 6.97
C ILE A 151 -0.94 -15.56 7.40
N SER A 152 -0.87 -14.22 7.39
CA SER A 152 -2.00 -13.35 7.69
C SER A 152 -3.18 -13.54 6.73
N LEU A 153 -2.90 -13.79 5.43
CA LEU A 153 -3.92 -14.15 4.45
C LEU A 153 -4.53 -15.53 4.74
N GLY A 154 -3.71 -16.52 5.09
CA GLY A 154 -4.18 -17.86 5.43
C GLY A 154 -5.13 -17.85 6.64
N VAL A 155 -4.75 -17.16 7.72
CA VAL A 155 -5.60 -16.98 8.91
C VAL A 155 -6.91 -16.28 8.57
N PHE A 156 -6.86 -15.23 7.72
CA PHE A 156 -8.07 -14.53 7.30
C PHE A 156 -9.01 -15.40 6.46
N ALA A 157 -8.44 -16.19 5.54
CA ALA A 157 -9.19 -17.13 4.73
C ALA A 157 -9.87 -18.22 5.57
N SER A 158 -9.19 -18.74 6.59
CA SER A 158 -9.76 -19.70 7.53
C SER A 158 -10.85 -19.10 8.41
N TYR A 159 -10.73 -17.82 8.82
CA TYR A 159 -11.74 -17.16 9.66
C TYR A 159 -13.01 -16.78 8.88
N LYS A 160 -12.89 -16.51 7.58
CA LYS A 160 -14.01 -16.11 6.71
C LYS A 160 -14.57 -17.27 5.88
N ASP A 161 -14.11 -18.50 6.11
CA ASP A 161 -14.48 -19.70 5.35
C ASP A 161 -14.44 -19.49 3.82
N PHE A 162 -13.40 -18.80 3.34
CA PHE A 162 -13.29 -18.52 1.92
C PHE A 162 -13.07 -19.78 1.09
N GLY A 163 -13.77 -19.86 -0.04
CA GLY A 163 -13.59 -20.94 -0.99
C GLY A 163 -12.15 -21.02 -1.52
N LEU A 164 -11.69 -22.24 -1.80
CA LEU A 164 -10.35 -22.51 -2.36
C LEU A 164 -9.97 -21.60 -3.56
N PRO A 165 -10.87 -21.30 -4.52
CA PRO A 165 -10.54 -20.40 -5.64
C PRO A 165 -10.14 -18.99 -5.19
N GLN A 166 -10.82 -18.42 -4.20
CA GLN A 166 -10.56 -17.07 -3.71
C GLN A 166 -9.21 -16.98 -2.97
N VAL A 167 -8.88 -18.02 -2.20
CA VAL A 167 -7.60 -18.10 -1.50
C VAL A 167 -6.45 -18.20 -2.50
N LEU A 168 -6.58 -19.05 -3.51
CA LEU A 168 -5.56 -19.19 -4.57
C LEU A 168 -5.34 -17.89 -5.35
N CYS A 169 -6.42 -17.20 -5.74
CA CYS A 169 -6.32 -15.90 -6.40
C CYS A 169 -5.55 -14.88 -5.53
N ASN A 170 -5.80 -14.85 -4.22
CA ASN A 170 -5.11 -13.91 -3.33
C ASN A 170 -3.67 -14.31 -3.00
N ILE A 171 -3.33 -15.60 -2.99
CA ILE A 171 -1.96 -16.08 -2.76
C ILE A 171 -1.05 -15.81 -3.96
N PHE A 172 -1.59 -15.89 -5.18
CA PHE A 172 -0.81 -15.77 -6.41
C PHE A 172 0.03 -14.47 -6.51
N PRO A 173 -0.51 -13.26 -6.24
CA PRO A 173 0.28 -12.03 -6.22
C PRO A 173 1.42 -12.02 -5.19
N PHE A 174 1.22 -12.65 -4.03
CA PHE A 174 2.25 -12.72 -2.99
C PHE A 174 3.40 -13.65 -3.43
N LEU A 175 3.08 -14.81 -3.99
CA LEU A 175 4.10 -15.72 -4.54
C LEU A 175 4.89 -15.05 -5.67
N LEU A 176 4.22 -14.33 -6.56
CA LEU A 176 4.86 -13.59 -7.64
C LEU A 176 5.79 -12.51 -7.08
N THR A 177 5.38 -11.80 -6.02
CA THR A 177 6.20 -10.78 -5.36
C THR A 177 7.43 -11.39 -4.68
N ILE A 178 7.31 -12.57 -4.06
CA ILE A 178 8.46 -13.32 -3.49
C ILE A 178 9.42 -13.73 -4.61
N TYR A 179 8.90 -14.25 -5.72
CA TYR A 179 9.72 -14.64 -6.87
C TYR A 179 10.49 -13.44 -7.45
N VAL A 180 9.83 -12.30 -7.59
CA VAL A 180 10.47 -11.05 -8.05
C VAL A 180 11.53 -10.59 -7.05
N ALA A 181 11.22 -10.56 -5.76
CA ALA A 181 12.18 -10.23 -4.69
C ALA A 181 13.44 -11.11 -4.76
N TYR A 182 13.29 -12.41 -5.03
CA TYR A 182 14.41 -13.33 -5.21
C TYR A 182 15.20 -13.06 -6.51
N SER A 183 14.51 -12.86 -7.63
CA SER A 183 15.12 -12.53 -8.95
C SER A 183 15.96 -11.26 -8.90
N MET A 184 15.56 -10.29 -8.07
CA MET A 184 16.27 -9.01 -7.84
C MET A 184 17.63 -9.17 -7.15
N HIS A 185 18.01 -10.37 -6.71
CA HIS A 185 19.37 -10.63 -6.25
C HIS A 185 20.42 -10.36 -7.34
N ARG A 186 20.05 -10.52 -8.63
CA ARG A 186 20.87 -10.11 -9.77
C ARG A 186 20.38 -8.76 -10.29
N ARG A 187 21.31 -7.89 -10.69
CA ARG A 187 20.95 -6.59 -11.30
C ARG A 187 20.14 -6.83 -12.58
N LYS A 188 19.04 -6.10 -12.73
CA LYS A 188 18.17 -6.12 -13.91
C LYS A 188 18.11 -4.72 -14.54
N ASN A 189 17.61 -4.63 -15.76
CA ASN A 189 17.42 -3.36 -16.44
C ASN A 189 16.31 -2.53 -15.77
N ILE A 190 16.39 -1.20 -15.88
CA ILE A 190 15.41 -0.29 -15.25
C ILE A 190 13.96 -0.53 -15.74
N LEU A 191 13.81 -0.96 -17.00
CA LEU A 191 12.53 -1.32 -17.61
C LEU A 191 11.92 -2.57 -16.99
N TYR A 192 12.74 -3.55 -16.60
CA TYR A 192 12.28 -4.75 -15.91
C TYR A 192 11.65 -4.35 -14.57
N TYR A 193 12.29 -3.45 -13.82
CA TYR A 193 11.74 -2.94 -12.58
C TYR A 193 10.42 -2.19 -12.79
N LEU A 194 10.33 -1.32 -13.79
CA LEU A 194 9.09 -0.58 -14.08
C LEU A 194 7.93 -1.53 -14.43
N MET A 195 8.13 -2.41 -15.41
CA MET A 195 7.07 -3.30 -15.89
C MET A 195 6.67 -4.34 -14.85
N VAL A 196 7.63 -4.96 -14.16
CA VAL A 196 7.36 -6.06 -13.24
C VAL A 196 6.82 -5.52 -11.91
N ILE A 197 7.40 -4.48 -11.32
CA ILE A 197 6.96 -3.99 -10.01
C ILE A 197 5.61 -3.28 -10.11
N ASP A 198 5.41 -2.39 -11.08
CA ASP A 198 4.08 -1.77 -11.29
C ASP A 198 3.05 -2.83 -11.70
N GLY A 199 3.47 -3.82 -12.50
CA GLY A 199 2.66 -4.97 -12.89
C GLY A 199 2.19 -5.81 -11.70
N LEU A 200 2.99 -5.96 -10.63
CA LEU A 200 2.60 -6.71 -9.42
C LEU A 200 1.40 -6.07 -8.72
N ILE A 201 1.34 -4.73 -8.65
CA ILE A 201 0.20 -4.02 -8.05
C ILE A 201 -1.06 -4.27 -8.87
N LEU A 202 -0.95 -4.20 -10.20
CA LEU A 202 -2.06 -4.45 -11.13
C LEU A 202 -2.55 -5.90 -11.06
N ILE A 203 -1.64 -6.88 -11.05
CA ILE A 203 -1.97 -8.30 -10.90
C ILE A 203 -2.68 -8.53 -9.56
N LYS A 204 -2.19 -7.92 -8.46
CA LYS A 204 -2.88 -8.01 -7.16
C LYS A 204 -4.30 -7.45 -7.23
N ALA A 205 -4.51 -6.32 -7.90
CA ALA A 205 -5.84 -5.73 -8.06
C ALA A 205 -6.77 -6.66 -8.86
N LEU A 206 -6.31 -7.18 -10.00
CA LEU A 206 -7.07 -8.11 -10.83
C LEU A 206 -7.43 -9.38 -10.07
N CYS A 207 -6.46 -10.00 -9.39
CA CYS A 207 -6.70 -11.18 -8.56
C CYS A 207 -7.66 -10.89 -7.40
N GLY A 208 -7.62 -9.69 -6.81
CA GLY A 208 -8.56 -9.28 -5.78
C GLY A 208 -9.99 -9.14 -6.30
N ILE A 209 -10.17 -8.50 -7.45
CA ILE A 209 -11.48 -8.34 -8.12
C ILE A 209 -12.05 -9.71 -8.50
N LEU A 210 -11.25 -10.55 -9.15
CA LEU A 210 -11.66 -11.92 -9.52
C LEU A 210 -12.00 -12.76 -8.29
N GLY A 211 -11.21 -12.65 -7.22
CA GLY A 211 -11.48 -13.35 -5.97
C GLY A 211 -12.81 -12.94 -5.33
N MET A 212 -13.24 -11.70 -5.52
CA MET A 212 -14.53 -11.23 -5.00
C MET A 212 -15.74 -11.76 -5.77
N GLN A 213 -15.57 -12.18 -7.03
CA GLN A 213 -16.66 -12.79 -7.81
C GLN A 213 -17.03 -14.20 -7.34
N PHE A 214 -16.15 -14.87 -6.60
CA PHE A 214 -16.37 -16.20 -6.04
C PHE A 214 -16.87 -16.18 -4.60
N VAL A 215 -17.17 -14.99 -4.06
CA VAL A 215 -17.82 -14.85 -2.74
C VAL A 215 -19.31 -15.15 -2.92
N HIS A 216 -19.71 -16.34 -2.50
CA HIS A 216 -21.10 -16.76 -2.37
C HIS A 216 -21.55 -16.71 -0.91
#